data_AF-A0ABD6E3H8-F1
#
_entry.id   AF-A0ABD6E3H8-F1
#
_cell.length_a   1.000
_cell.length_b   1.000
_cell.length_c   1.000
_cell.angle_alpha   90.00
_cell.angle_beta   90.00
_cell.angle_gamma   90.00
#
_symmetry.space_group_name_H-M   'P 1'
#
loop_
_entity.id
_entity.type
_entity.pdbx_description
1 polymer ?
#
loop_
_entity_poly.entity_id
_entity_poly.type
_entity_poly.pdbx_seq_one_letter_code
_entity_poly.pdbx_strand_id
1 'polypeptide(L)'
;MVFGKYEYPEEVKWITPGGKSRRKHLPKELFTVEEIKTLANNTENLRDRCLVMMLYETGCRIGELQDIRIKDIDFDKYGALVTVYGKTGARRIRIIASAPSISNWLQEHPDRINKNMHLFCGIWTNRGGRMQYRYINKLLRKVGKKAEIDKPMNPHHFRHSRATELAKKLTEAQLCQYMGWTIGSKEARTYVHLSGRDIDKAILSLHGFTHEETEEDKFKVIKCPRCGIKNDPGSKFCSSCSLGLDLKTLIDTEKDAKNIGFNMIDVLKDPSFVIRFGNLLAEEYSKYQEEKN
;
A
#
# COMPACT_ATOMS: atom_id res chain seq x y z
N MET A 1 7.78 -44.20 7.37
CA MET A 1 7.08 -44.95 6.30
C MET A 1 7.91 -44.83 5.04
N VAL A 2 8.65 -45.88 4.69
CA VAL A 2 9.46 -45.95 3.46
C VAL A 2 8.49 -46.24 2.32
N PHE A 3 8.25 -45.27 1.44
CA PHE A 3 7.50 -45.53 0.21
C PHE A 3 8.36 -46.44 -0.66
N GLY A 4 7.94 -47.70 -0.81
CA GLY A 4 8.56 -48.64 -1.75
C GLY A 4 8.62 -48.03 -3.14
N LYS A 5 9.76 -48.18 -3.81
CA LYS A 5 9.95 -47.81 -5.21
C LYS A 5 9.09 -48.75 -6.07
N TYR A 6 7.83 -48.39 -6.29
CA TYR A 6 7.04 -49.01 -7.36
C TYR A 6 7.63 -48.55 -8.69
N GLU A 7 8.05 -49.51 -9.51
CA GLU A 7 8.43 -49.26 -10.89
C GLU A 7 7.14 -49.06 -11.70
N TYR A 8 7.00 -47.88 -12.30
CA TYR A 8 5.80 -47.55 -13.06
C TYR A 8 5.73 -48.37 -14.36
N PRO A 9 4.54 -48.88 -14.76
CA PRO A 9 4.35 -49.56 -16.04
C PRO A 9 4.85 -48.75 -17.25
N GLU A 10 5.29 -49.40 -18.33
CA GLU A 10 5.87 -48.72 -19.52
C GLU A 10 4.94 -47.63 -20.08
N GLU A 11 3.63 -47.87 -20.03
CA GLU A 11 2.58 -46.99 -20.53
C GLU A 11 2.51 -45.65 -19.80
N VAL A 12 3.03 -45.58 -18.57
CA VAL A 12 3.02 -44.38 -17.70
C VAL A 12 4.42 -43.95 -17.26
N LYS A 13 5.48 -44.66 -17.68
CA LYS A 13 6.88 -44.38 -17.34
C LYS A 13 7.36 -43.02 -17.87
N TRP A 14 6.73 -42.51 -18.92
CA TRP A 14 6.95 -41.15 -19.45
C TRP A 14 6.39 -40.05 -18.53
N ILE A 15 5.46 -40.38 -17.62
CA ILE A 15 4.96 -39.48 -16.60
C ILE A 15 5.97 -39.44 -15.47
N THR A 16 6.95 -38.54 -15.57
CA THR A 16 7.77 -38.20 -14.41
C THR A 16 6.85 -37.49 -13.41
N PRO A 17 6.59 -38.02 -12.19
CA PRO A 17 5.92 -37.25 -11.16
C PRO A 17 6.88 -36.13 -10.79
N GLY A 18 6.75 -35.00 -11.48
CA GLY A 18 7.49 -33.79 -11.21
C GLY A 18 7.03 -33.29 -9.86
N GLY A 19 7.64 -33.82 -8.80
CA GLY A 19 7.63 -33.19 -7.50
C GLY A 19 8.25 -31.82 -7.69
N LYS A 20 7.42 -30.82 -8.01
CA LYS A 20 7.84 -29.43 -7.92
C LYS A 20 8.23 -29.27 -6.46
N SER A 21 9.53 -29.33 -6.19
CA SER A 21 10.09 -28.76 -4.98
C SER A 21 9.53 -27.35 -4.94
N ARG A 22 8.58 -27.12 -4.03
CA ARG A 22 8.06 -25.78 -3.79
C ARG A 22 9.28 -25.02 -3.30
N ARG A 23 9.95 -24.29 -4.20
CA ARG A 23 11.04 -23.40 -3.85
C ARG A 23 10.53 -22.57 -2.68
N LYS A 24 11.09 -22.78 -1.50
CA LYS A 24 10.82 -21.92 -0.37
C LYS A 24 11.39 -20.58 -0.76
N HIS A 25 10.55 -19.56 -0.92
CA HIS A 25 11.02 -18.22 -1.20
C HIS A 25 12.02 -17.82 -0.12
N LEU A 26 13.24 -17.48 -0.54
CA LEU A 26 14.26 -17.02 0.39
C LEU A 26 13.80 -15.68 1.00
N PRO A 27 14.16 -15.35 2.25
CA PRO A 27 13.83 -14.06 2.85
C PRO A 27 14.21 -12.86 1.98
N LYS A 28 15.32 -12.95 1.24
CA LYS A 28 15.80 -11.94 0.29
C LYS A 28 14.84 -11.70 -0.89
N GLU A 29 14.03 -12.70 -1.25
CA GLU A 29 13.06 -12.56 -2.34
C GLU A 29 11.84 -11.75 -1.89
N LEU A 30 11.50 -11.69 -0.59
CA LEU A 30 10.28 -11.04 -0.11
C LEU A 30 10.39 -9.50 -0.14
N PHE A 31 9.27 -8.82 -0.39
CA PHE A 31 9.18 -7.37 -0.25
C PHE A 31 9.47 -6.88 1.17
N THR A 32 10.30 -5.84 1.27
CA THR A 32 10.46 -5.05 2.50
C THR A 32 9.39 -3.96 2.57
N VAL A 33 9.19 -3.40 3.76
CA VAL A 33 8.22 -2.30 3.96
C VAL A 33 8.59 -1.07 3.12
N GLU A 34 9.88 -0.77 3.00
CA GLU A 34 10.39 0.34 2.21
C GLU A 34 10.11 0.15 0.71
N GLU A 35 10.28 -1.06 0.20
CA GLU A 35 9.93 -1.40 -1.19
C GLU A 35 8.44 -1.20 -1.46
N ILE A 36 7.56 -1.59 -0.54
CA ILE A 36 6.11 -1.37 -0.66
C ILE A 36 5.79 0.13 -0.73
N LYS A 37 6.43 0.95 0.12
CA LYS A 37 6.28 2.41 0.08
C LYS A 37 6.76 2.98 -1.25
N THR A 38 7.91 2.51 -1.75
CA THR A 38 8.46 2.92 -3.06
C THR A 38 7.54 2.54 -4.21
N LEU A 39 6.96 1.34 -4.19
CA LEU A 39 5.96 0.90 -5.17
C LEU A 39 4.72 1.81 -5.12
N ALA A 40 4.16 2.06 -3.93
CA ALA A 40 3.00 2.93 -3.76
C ALA A 40 3.26 4.39 -4.20
N ASN A 41 4.49 4.88 -4.06
CA ASN A 41 4.88 6.21 -4.53
C ASN A 41 5.09 6.31 -6.04
N ASN A 42 5.32 5.18 -6.72
CA ASN A 42 5.51 5.15 -8.17
C ASN A 42 4.22 4.91 -8.97
N THR A 43 3.09 4.68 -8.31
CA THR A 43 1.78 4.59 -8.95
C THR A 43 1.30 5.94 -9.49
N GLU A 44 0.51 5.91 -10.56
CA GLU A 44 0.01 7.13 -11.22
C GLU A 44 -1.29 7.65 -10.63
N ASN A 45 -2.10 6.78 -10.00
CA ASN A 45 -3.45 7.13 -9.52
C ASN A 45 -3.65 6.71 -8.06
N LEU A 46 -4.55 7.39 -7.34
CA LEU A 46 -4.90 7.05 -5.95
C LEU A 46 -5.46 5.64 -5.81
N ARG A 47 -6.25 5.16 -6.78
CA ARG A 47 -6.73 3.77 -6.83
C ARG A 47 -5.58 2.76 -6.78
N ASP A 48 -4.58 2.98 -7.62
CA ASP A 48 -3.47 2.05 -7.79
C ASP A 48 -2.55 2.08 -6.57
N ARG A 49 -2.34 3.29 -6.00
CA ARG A 49 -1.67 3.46 -4.70
C ARG A 49 -2.37 2.66 -3.61
N CYS A 50 -3.70 2.85 -3.49
CA CYS A 50 -4.53 2.15 -2.52
C CYS A 50 -4.44 0.62 -2.71
N LEU A 51 -4.47 0.14 -3.96
CA LEU A 51 -4.37 -1.29 -4.28
C LEU A 51 -3.05 -1.89 -3.79
N VAL A 52 -1.91 -1.24 -4.05
CA VAL A 52 -0.59 -1.71 -3.60
C VAL A 52 -0.52 -1.77 -2.08
N MET A 53 -0.97 -0.72 -1.40
CA MET A 53 -0.95 -0.65 0.06
C MET A 53 -1.86 -1.72 0.70
N MET A 54 -3.08 -1.91 0.16
CA MET A 54 -4.00 -2.94 0.64
C MET A 54 -3.53 -4.36 0.35
N LEU A 55 -2.92 -4.61 -0.82
CA LEU A 55 -2.36 -5.92 -1.18
C LEU A 55 -1.35 -6.37 -0.12
N TYR A 56 -0.46 -5.46 0.28
CA TYR A 56 0.52 -5.76 1.31
C TYR A 56 -0.14 -5.87 2.68
N GLU A 57 -0.91 -4.88 3.13
CA GLU A 57 -1.40 -4.85 4.51
C GLU A 57 -2.31 -6.03 4.83
N THR A 58 -3.30 -6.31 3.97
CA THR A 58 -4.30 -7.35 4.19
C THR A 58 -3.75 -8.76 3.93
N GLY A 59 -2.73 -8.89 3.10
CA GLY A 59 -2.26 -10.17 2.59
C GLY A 59 -3.35 -11.00 1.89
N CYS A 60 -4.45 -10.39 1.43
CA CYS A 60 -5.57 -11.11 0.81
C CYS A 60 -5.17 -11.83 -0.49
N ARG A 61 -5.94 -12.85 -0.87
CA ARG A 61 -5.86 -13.37 -2.24
C ARG A 61 -6.37 -12.31 -3.20
N ILE A 62 -5.85 -12.29 -4.42
CA ILE A 62 -6.25 -11.28 -5.40
C ILE A 62 -7.74 -11.29 -5.71
N GLY A 63 -8.37 -12.47 -5.82
CA GLY A 63 -9.81 -12.57 -6.04
C GLY A 63 -10.61 -11.99 -4.89
N GLU A 64 -10.18 -12.24 -3.64
CA GLU A 64 -10.81 -11.64 -2.45
C GLU A 64 -10.73 -10.11 -2.50
N LEU A 65 -9.58 -9.56 -2.91
CA LEU A 65 -9.36 -8.11 -2.99
C LEU A 65 -10.14 -7.45 -4.13
N GLN A 66 -10.25 -8.12 -5.27
CA GLN A 66 -10.97 -7.64 -6.45
C GLN A 66 -12.48 -7.55 -6.23
N ASP A 67 -13.02 -8.43 -5.39
CA ASP A 67 -14.45 -8.55 -5.14
C ASP A 67 -14.92 -7.67 -3.96
N ILE A 68 -14.01 -6.96 -3.27
CA ILE A 68 -14.34 -5.99 -2.22
C ILE A 68 -15.23 -4.90 -2.79
N ARG A 69 -16.32 -4.61 -2.10
CA ARG A 69 -17.22 -3.50 -2.40
C ARG A 69 -17.09 -2.39 -1.37
N ILE A 70 -17.58 -1.20 -1.71
CA ILE A 70 -17.56 -0.03 -0.81
C ILE A 70 -18.29 -0.35 0.51
N LYS A 71 -19.39 -1.10 0.47
CA LYS A 71 -20.14 -1.54 1.67
C LYS A 71 -19.36 -2.44 2.62
N ASP A 72 -18.29 -3.08 2.14
CA ASP A 72 -17.52 -4.02 2.95
C ASP A 72 -16.46 -3.32 3.81
N ILE A 73 -16.42 -1.97 3.79
CA ILE A 73 -15.43 -1.13 4.46
C ILE A 73 -16.13 -0.28 5.52
N ASP A 74 -15.80 -0.54 6.78
CA ASP A 74 -16.28 0.23 7.93
C ASP A 74 -15.11 1.01 8.56
N PHE A 75 -15.17 2.34 8.52
CA PHE A 75 -14.15 3.18 9.15
C PHE A 75 -14.44 3.39 10.64
N ASP A 76 -13.38 3.44 11.44
CA ASP A 76 -13.45 3.79 12.87
C ASP A 76 -12.30 4.70 13.31
N LYS A 77 -12.19 4.94 14.62
CA LYS A 77 -11.15 5.80 15.21
C LYS A 77 -9.71 5.35 14.87
N TYR A 78 -9.49 4.06 14.68
CA TYR A 78 -8.16 3.47 14.50
C TYR A 78 -7.79 3.32 13.02
N GLY A 79 -8.76 2.99 12.17
CA GLY A 79 -8.55 2.81 10.73
C GLY A 79 -9.82 2.34 10.04
N ALA A 80 -9.76 1.17 9.39
CA ALA A 80 -10.89 0.52 8.74
C ALA A 80 -10.97 -0.98 9.07
N LEU A 81 -12.18 -1.51 9.14
CA LEU A 81 -12.47 -2.94 9.11
C LEU A 81 -12.96 -3.29 7.72
N VAL A 82 -12.28 -4.24 7.07
CA VAL A 82 -12.63 -4.70 5.72
C VAL A 82 -13.13 -6.14 5.80
N THR A 83 -14.33 -6.38 5.34
CA THR A 83 -14.90 -7.72 5.22
C THR A 83 -14.50 -8.31 3.88
N VAL A 84 -13.86 -9.49 3.90
CA VAL A 84 -13.47 -10.21 2.68
C VAL A 84 -14.09 -11.60 2.66
N TYR A 85 -14.48 -12.03 1.47
CA TYR A 85 -15.12 -13.32 1.24
C TYR A 85 -14.15 -14.23 0.48
N GLY A 86 -13.79 -15.35 1.08
CA GLY A 86 -12.87 -16.32 0.47
C GLY A 86 -13.39 -17.75 0.56
N LYS A 87 -12.58 -18.70 0.07
CA LYS A 87 -12.90 -20.13 0.10
C LYS A 87 -13.18 -20.67 1.50
N THR A 88 -12.55 -20.08 2.51
CA THR A 88 -12.66 -20.46 3.92
C THR A 88 -13.77 -19.69 4.66
N GLY A 89 -14.61 -18.95 3.94
CA GLY A 89 -15.67 -18.13 4.48
C GLY A 89 -15.34 -16.64 4.50
N ALA A 90 -16.23 -15.87 5.13
CA ALA A 90 -16.06 -14.45 5.34
C ALA A 90 -15.15 -14.19 6.55
N ARG A 91 -14.27 -13.19 6.44
CA ARG A 91 -13.45 -12.73 7.57
C ARG A 91 -13.34 -11.21 7.57
N ARG A 92 -13.22 -10.63 8.76
CA ARG A 92 -12.97 -9.20 8.95
C ARG A 92 -11.49 -8.96 9.19
N ILE A 93 -10.90 -8.09 8.40
CA ILE A 93 -9.49 -7.73 8.48
C ILE A 93 -9.38 -6.29 8.92
N ARG A 94 -8.61 -6.07 9.98
CA ARG A 94 -8.28 -4.74 10.45
C ARG A 94 -7.18 -4.14 9.58
N ILE A 95 -7.44 -2.93 9.09
CA ILE A 95 -6.54 -2.13 8.26
C ILE A 95 -6.33 -0.79 8.96
N ILE A 96 -5.08 -0.37 9.11
CA ILE A 96 -4.71 0.89 9.76
C ILE A 96 -3.85 1.72 8.81
N ALA A 97 -2.77 1.14 8.28
CA ALA A 97 -1.76 1.84 7.49
C ALA A 97 -2.28 2.33 6.13
N SER A 98 -3.08 1.52 5.45
CA SER A 98 -3.69 1.84 4.16
C SER A 98 -5.07 2.50 4.28
N ALA A 99 -5.63 2.65 5.49
CA ALA A 99 -6.91 3.32 5.70
C ALA A 99 -6.93 4.76 5.14
N PRO A 100 -5.87 5.59 5.28
CA PRO A 100 -5.79 6.88 4.60
C PRO A 100 -5.82 6.76 3.07
N SER A 101 -5.12 5.78 2.48
CA SER A 101 -5.15 5.54 1.03
C SER A 101 -6.54 5.16 0.54
N ILE A 102 -7.28 4.36 1.32
CA ILE A 102 -8.67 3.98 1.01
C ILE A 102 -9.56 5.22 1.06
N SER A 103 -9.45 6.03 2.11
CA SER A 103 -10.22 7.28 2.25
C SER A 103 -9.98 8.22 1.08
N ASN A 104 -8.72 8.45 0.71
CA ASN A 104 -8.36 9.33 -0.41
C ASN A 104 -8.91 8.78 -1.74
N TRP A 105 -8.82 7.47 -1.97
CA TRP A 105 -9.40 6.86 -3.17
C TRP A 105 -10.93 6.96 -3.21
N LEU A 106 -11.62 6.73 -2.08
CA LEU A 106 -13.08 6.84 -2.03
C LEU A 106 -13.59 8.25 -2.33
N GLN A 107 -12.79 9.30 -2.07
CA GLN A 107 -13.15 10.68 -2.44
C GLN A 107 -13.22 10.89 -3.96
N GLU A 108 -12.33 10.24 -4.71
CA GLU A 108 -12.24 10.30 -6.18
C GLU A 108 -12.97 9.15 -6.89
N HIS A 109 -13.55 8.21 -6.14
CA HIS A 109 -14.20 7.04 -6.71
C HIS A 109 -15.37 7.44 -7.61
N PRO A 110 -15.46 6.93 -8.87
CA PRO A 110 -16.42 7.41 -9.87
C PRO A 110 -17.88 7.21 -9.46
N ASP A 111 -18.16 6.21 -8.62
CA ASP A 111 -19.47 5.96 -8.05
C ASP A 111 -19.35 5.70 -6.54
N ARG A 112 -19.00 6.75 -5.79
CA ARG A 112 -18.80 6.67 -4.33
C ARG A 112 -20.11 6.50 -3.53
N ILE A 113 -21.24 6.81 -4.15
CA ILE A 113 -22.57 6.77 -3.49
C ILE A 113 -23.10 5.34 -3.46
N ASN A 114 -22.91 4.60 -4.54
CA ASN A 114 -23.38 3.23 -4.64
C ASN A 114 -22.49 2.26 -3.86
N LYS A 115 -22.92 1.92 -2.64
CA LYS A 115 -22.18 1.02 -1.74
C LYS A 115 -21.96 -0.40 -2.31
N ASN A 116 -22.74 -0.81 -3.32
CA ASN A 116 -22.57 -2.12 -3.96
C ASN A 116 -21.47 -2.16 -5.03
N MET A 117 -20.88 -1.02 -5.37
CA MET A 117 -19.78 -0.93 -6.33
C MET A 117 -18.49 -1.52 -5.78
N HIS A 118 -17.69 -2.07 -6.68
CA HIS A 118 -16.37 -2.60 -6.35
C HIS A 118 -15.47 -1.46 -5.92
N LEU A 119 -14.73 -1.64 -4.83
CA LEU A 119 -13.73 -0.67 -4.37
C LEU A 119 -12.68 -0.42 -5.45
N PHE A 120 -12.21 -1.48 -6.10
CA PHE A 120 -11.25 -1.39 -7.20
C PHE A 120 -11.97 -1.56 -8.54
N CYS A 121 -12.27 -0.42 -9.16
CA CYS A 121 -12.98 -0.36 -10.44
C CYS A 121 -12.08 0.10 -11.60
N GLY A 122 -12.56 -0.09 -12.84
CA GLY A 122 -12.00 0.58 -14.02
C GLY A 122 -12.16 2.11 -13.90
N ILE A 123 -11.12 2.86 -14.28
CA ILE A 123 -11.13 4.34 -14.29
C ILE A 123 -11.49 4.84 -15.69
N TRP A 124 -10.78 4.34 -16.71
CA TRP A 124 -10.89 4.80 -18.09
C TRP A 124 -11.83 3.90 -18.91
N THR A 125 -11.43 2.64 -19.06
CA THR A 125 -12.24 1.60 -19.71
C THR A 125 -13.00 0.81 -18.64
N ASN A 126 -14.25 0.44 -18.93
CA ASN A 126 -15.12 -0.28 -18.00
C ASN A 126 -15.31 0.49 -16.66
N ARG A 127 -15.70 1.77 -16.76
CA ARG A 127 -15.85 2.67 -15.60
C ARG A 127 -16.83 2.09 -14.58
N GLY A 128 -16.38 1.93 -13.34
CA GLY A 128 -17.19 1.31 -12.27
C GLY A 128 -17.27 -0.23 -12.32
N GLY A 129 -16.83 -0.85 -13.41
CA GLY A 129 -16.74 -2.30 -13.52
C GLY A 129 -15.53 -2.86 -12.75
N ARG A 130 -15.63 -4.12 -12.32
CA ARG A 130 -14.60 -4.81 -11.53
C ARG A 130 -13.25 -4.82 -12.25
N MET A 131 -12.19 -4.47 -11.52
CA MET A 131 -10.82 -4.51 -12.03
C MET A 131 -10.38 -5.96 -12.32
N GLN A 132 -9.88 -6.21 -13.54
CA GLN A 132 -9.52 -7.55 -13.98
C GLN A 132 -8.14 -8.00 -13.48
N TYR A 133 -7.96 -9.31 -13.25
CA TYR A 133 -6.71 -9.87 -12.69
C TYR A 133 -5.50 -9.57 -13.58
N ARG A 134 -5.71 -9.70 -14.90
CA ARG A 134 -4.70 -9.38 -15.91
C ARG A 134 -4.24 -7.92 -15.84
N TYR A 135 -5.16 -6.99 -15.57
CA TYR A 135 -4.83 -5.58 -15.42
C TYR A 135 -3.99 -5.35 -14.16
N ILE A 136 -4.38 -5.95 -13.03
CA ILE A 136 -3.63 -5.81 -11.77
C ILE A 136 -2.20 -6.34 -11.92
N ASN A 137 -2.01 -7.51 -12.54
CA ASN A 137 -0.65 -8.01 -12.82
C ASN A 137 0.15 -7.06 -13.73
N LYS A 138 -0.47 -6.49 -14.75
CA LYS A 138 0.19 -5.53 -15.63
C LYS A 138 0.59 -4.26 -14.86
N LEU A 139 -0.31 -3.76 -14.01
CA LEU A 139 -0.06 -2.62 -13.13
C LEU A 139 1.13 -2.89 -12.20
N LEU A 140 1.12 -4.01 -11.47
CA LEU A 140 2.21 -4.36 -10.55
C LEU A 140 3.56 -4.47 -11.26
N ARG A 141 3.61 -5.07 -12.46
CA ARG A 141 4.84 -5.14 -13.27
C ARG A 141 5.31 -3.76 -13.74
N LYS A 142 4.38 -2.90 -14.17
CA LYS A 142 4.69 -1.52 -14.59
C LYS A 142 5.30 -0.73 -13.44
N VAL A 143 4.66 -0.80 -12.26
CA VAL A 143 5.11 -0.10 -11.05
C VAL A 143 6.43 -0.66 -10.54
N GLY A 144 6.61 -1.98 -10.53
CA GLY A 144 7.87 -2.62 -10.15
C GLY A 144 9.04 -2.23 -11.05
N LYS A 145 8.82 -2.15 -12.36
CA LYS A 145 9.84 -1.66 -13.31
C LYS A 145 10.20 -0.20 -13.05
N LYS A 146 9.21 0.66 -12.81
CA LYS A 146 9.42 2.09 -12.52
C LYS A 146 10.14 2.32 -11.18
N ALA A 147 9.88 1.45 -10.21
CA ALA A 147 10.54 1.47 -8.91
C ALA A 147 11.93 0.79 -8.90
N GLU A 148 12.36 0.21 -10.03
CA GLU A 148 13.63 -0.52 -10.17
C GLU A 148 13.78 -1.69 -9.17
N ILE A 149 12.66 -2.35 -8.85
CA ILE A 149 12.66 -3.49 -7.92
C ILE A 149 12.66 -4.80 -8.71
N ASP A 150 13.77 -5.55 -8.64
CA ASP A 150 13.93 -6.85 -9.30
C ASP A 150 13.41 -8.00 -8.41
N LYS A 151 12.09 -8.01 -8.17
CA LYS A 151 11.37 -9.07 -7.43
C LYS A 151 10.13 -9.53 -8.19
N PRO A 152 9.61 -10.74 -7.93
CA PRO A 152 8.39 -11.22 -8.57
C PRO A 152 7.16 -10.30 -8.32
N MET A 153 6.81 -9.50 -9.32
CA MET A 153 5.66 -8.58 -9.27
C MET A 153 4.33 -9.31 -9.52
N ASN A 154 3.84 -10.03 -8.51
CA ASN A 154 2.54 -10.68 -8.53
C ASN A 154 1.85 -10.63 -7.15
N PRO A 155 0.50 -10.65 -7.08
CA PRO A 155 -0.23 -10.53 -5.82
C PRO A 155 0.11 -11.59 -4.76
N HIS A 156 0.43 -12.81 -5.18
CA HIS A 156 0.81 -13.87 -4.24
C HIS A 156 2.11 -13.54 -3.53
N HIS A 157 3.03 -12.85 -4.18
CA HIS A 157 4.30 -12.45 -3.59
C HIS A 157 4.11 -11.41 -2.48
N PHE A 158 3.23 -10.41 -2.66
CA PHE A 158 2.81 -9.49 -1.59
C PHE A 158 2.24 -10.24 -0.39
N ARG A 159 1.37 -11.22 -0.66
CA ARG A 159 0.78 -12.08 0.36
C ARG A 159 1.84 -12.90 1.12
N HIS A 160 2.84 -13.45 0.41
CA HIS A 160 3.95 -14.16 1.05
C HIS A 160 4.76 -13.22 1.96
N SER A 161 5.08 -12.02 1.49
CA SER A 161 5.80 -11.01 2.27
C SER A 161 5.06 -10.64 3.54
N ARG A 162 3.75 -10.35 3.45
CA ARG A 162 2.94 -10.02 4.62
C ARG A 162 2.80 -11.19 5.58
N ALA A 163 2.58 -12.41 5.07
CA ALA A 163 2.47 -13.60 5.91
C ALA A 163 3.75 -13.85 6.72
N THR A 164 4.93 -13.71 6.10
CA THR A 164 6.22 -13.85 6.80
C THR A 164 6.39 -12.79 7.88
N GLU A 165 6.04 -11.54 7.59
CA GLU A 165 6.13 -10.45 8.57
C GLU A 165 5.18 -10.67 9.75
N LEU A 166 3.93 -11.04 9.48
CA LEU A 166 2.93 -11.31 10.51
C LEU A 166 3.26 -12.56 11.32
N ALA A 167 3.90 -13.57 10.73
CA ALA A 167 4.32 -14.78 11.46
C ALA A 167 5.33 -14.48 12.59
N LYS A 168 6.09 -13.38 12.49
CA LYS A 168 6.98 -12.91 13.56
C LYS A 168 6.21 -12.35 14.77
N LYS A 169 5.00 -11.84 14.55
CA LYS A 169 4.21 -11.08 15.54
C LYS A 169 2.97 -11.84 16.05
N LEU A 170 2.43 -12.76 15.26
CA LEU A 170 1.18 -13.46 15.53
C LEU A 170 1.40 -14.94 15.84
N THR A 171 0.52 -15.49 16.68
CA THR A 171 0.42 -16.94 16.84
C THR A 171 -0.06 -17.61 15.55
N GLU A 172 0.20 -18.92 15.40
CA GLU A 172 -0.27 -19.66 14.21
C GLU A 172 -1.78 -19.57 14.01
N ALA A 173 -2.57 -19.65 15.09
CA ALA A 173 -4.02 -19.54 15.01
C ALA A 173 -4.48 -18.15 14.54
N GLN A 174 -3.90 -17.07 15.11
CA GLN A 174 -4.16 -15.70 14.69
C GLN A 174 -3.76 -15.46 13.23
N LEU A 175 -2.60 -15.97 12.82
CA LEU A 175 -2.13 -15.88 11.43
C LEU A 175 -3.08 -16.62 10.48
N CYS A 176 -3.54 -17.82 10.85
CA CYS A 176 -4.51 -18.57 10.05
C CYS A 176 -5.81 -17.78 9.88
N GLN A 177 -6.34 -17.22 10.97
CA GLN A 177 -7.56 -16.42 10.93
C GLN A 177 -7.38 -15.17 10.05
N TYR A 178 -6.27 -14.45 10.20
CA TYR A 178 -5.97 -13.25 9.42
C TYR A 178 -5.85 -13.55 7.92
N MET A 179 -5.04 -14.57 7.58
CA MET A 179 -4.75 -14.94 6.20
C MET A 179 -5.89 -15.74 5.54
N GLY A 180 -6.87 -16.23 6.30
CA GLY A 180 -7.94 -17.10 5.80
C GLY A 180 -7.43 -18.50 5.43
N TRP A 181 -6.62 -19.09 6.32
CA TRP A 181 -6.19 -20.49 6.28
C TRP A 181 -6.90 -21.30 7.36
N THR A 182 -7.03 -22.60 7.14
CA THR A 182 -7.49 -23.54 8.17
C THR A 182 -6.40 -23.68 9.24
N ILE A 183 -6.80 -23.71 10.51
CA ILE A 183 -5.85 -23.90 11.61
C ILE A 183 -5.14 -25.25 11.45
N GLY A 184 -3.82 -25.28 11.65
CA GLY A 184 -2.98 -26.46 11.49
C GLY A 184 -2.65 -26.82 10.04
N SER A 185 -3.04 -25.99 9.07
CA SER A 185 -2.76 -26.23 7.66
C SER A 185 -1.27 -26.08 7.32
N LYS A 186 -0.86 -26.70 6.20
CA LYS A 186 0.54 -26.66 5.74
C LYS A 186 0.97 -25.25 5.29
N GLU A 187 0.00 -24.42 4.90
CA GLU A 187 0.21 -23.04 4.48
C GLU A 187 0.81 -22.21 5.62
N ALA A 188 0.24 -22.26 6.83
CA ALA A 188 0.75 -21.50 7.97
C ALA A 188 2.14 -21.98 8.43
N ARG A 189 2.36 -23.31 8.46
CA ARG A 189 3.65 -23.90 8.84
C ARG A 189 4.81 -23.38 8.00
N THR A 190 4.57 -23.07 6.73
CA THR A 190 5.60 -22.52 5.83
C THR A 190 6.24 -21.23 6.38
N TYR A 191 5.50 -20.43 7.14
CA TYR A 191 5.97 -19.14 7.68
C TYR A 191 6.34 -19.22 9.16
N VAL A 192 5.63 -20.04 9.93
CA VAL A 192 5.86 -20.19 11.38
C VAL A 192 7.26 -20.77 11.67
N HIS A 193 7.80 -21.61 10.79
CA HIS A 193 9.17 -22.11 10.93
C HIS A 193 10.23 -21.04 10.60
N LEU A 194 9.91 -20.08 9.73
CA LEU A 194 10.78 -18.98 9.33
C LEU A 194 10.79 -17.83 10.34
N SER A 195 9.69 -17.67 11.07
CA SER A 195 9.57 -16.65 12.09
C SER A 195 10.32 -16.98 13.37
N GLY A 196 11.00 -18.14 13.41
CA GLY A 196 11.82 -18.63 14.53
C GLY A 196 11.36 -17.99 15.80
N ARG A 197 10.12 -18.31 16.24
CA ARG A 197 9.59 -17.77 17.49
C ARG A 197 10.67 -18.14 18.48
N ASP A 198 11.51 -17.18 18.84
CA ASP A 198 12.67 -17.41 19.68
C ASP A 198 12.06 -17.96 20.95
N ILE A 199 12.07 -19.29 21.07
CA ILE A 199 11.66 -20.00 22.27
C ILE A 199 12.45 -19.35 23.42
N ASP A 200 13.70 -19.01 23.13
CA ASP A 200 14.60 -18.19 23.92
C ASP A 200 13.99 -16.82 24.29
N LYS A 201 13.46 -15.99 23.38
CA LYS A 201 12.80 -14.71 23.74
C LYS A 201 11.57 -14.94 24.64
N ALA A 202 10.79 -15.98 24.37
CA ALA A 202 9.63 -16.31 25.19
C ALA A 202 10.04 -16.80 26.61
N ILE A 203 11.07 -17.65 26.70
CA ILE A 203 11.64 -18.15 27.96
C ILE A 203 12.31 -17.00 28.74
N LEU A 204 13.11 -16.17 28.06
CA LEU A 204 13.74 -14.98 28.64
C LEU A 204 12.71 -14.02 29.21
N SER A 205 11.60 -13.78 28.50
CA SER A 205 10.48 -12.98 29.00
C SER A 205 9.80 -13.60 30.23
N LEU A 206 9.67 -14.94 30.31
CA LEU A 206 9.14 -15.62 31.50
C LEU A 206 10.06 -15.46 32.72
N HIS A 207 11.36 -15.32 32.49
CA HIS A 207 12.37 -15.12 33.53
C HIS A 207 12.68 -13.64 33.82
N GLY A 208 11.88 -12.71 33.29
CA GLY A 208 12.02 -11.27 33.56
C GLY A 208 13.12 -10.55 32.76
N PHE A 209 13.71 -11.22 31.76
CA PHE A 209 14.64 -10.58 30.83
C PHE A 209 13.86 -9.98 29.67
N THR A 210 13.84 -8.64 29.57
CA THR A 210 13.28 -7.93 28.42
C THR A 210 14.36 -7.76 27.36
N HIS A 211 14.19 -8.41 26.21
CA HIS A 211 14.97 -8.04 25.03
C HIS A 211 14.42 -6.72 24.47
N GLU A 212 15.19 -5.63 24.62
CA GLU A 212 14.97 -4.37 23.91
C GLU A 212 15.40 -4.51 22.45
N GLU A 213 14.59 -5.20 21.66
CA GLU A 213 14.61 -5.02 20.20
C GLU A 213 13.22 -4.59 19.77
N THR A 214 12.86 -3.35 20.07
CA THR A 214 11.78 -2.72 19.31
C THR A 214 12.34 -2.38 17.92
N GLU A 215 12.42 -3.37 17.03
CA GLU A 215 12.35 -3.06 15.59
C GLU A 215 11.02 -2.31 15.40
N GLU A 216 11.10 -0.98 15.34
CA GLU A 216 9.92 -0.16 15.16
C GLU A 216 9.21 -0.58 13.88
N ASP A 217 7.92 -0.94 14.00
CA ASP A 217 7.13 -1.33 12.83
C ASP A 217 7.12 -0.18 11.82
N LYS A 218 7.80 -0.39 10.68
CA LYS A 218 8.01 0.61 9.65
C LYS A 218 6.76 0.89 8.83
N PHE A 219 5.72 0.06 8.98
CA PHE A 219 4.45 0.17 8.24
C PHE A 219 3.35 0.81 9.10
N LYS A 220 3.63 1.99 9.66
CA LYS A 220 2.69 2.78 10.47
C LYS A 220 2.15 4.00 9.73
N VAL A 221 0.94 4.40 10.11
CA VAL A 221 0.32 5.66 9.70
C VAL A 221 1.17 6.84 10.16
N ILE A 222 1.34 7.84 9.30
CA ILE A 222 2.07 9.08 9.60
C ILE A 222 1.05 10.15 9.98
N LYS A 223 1.16 10.72 11.19
CA LYS A 223 0.32 11.86 11.61
C LYS A 223 1.00 13.16 11.20
N CYS A 224 0.30 14.01 10.44
CA CYS A 224 0.84 15.30 10.04
C CYS A 224 1.05 16.20 11.27
N PRO A 225 2.24 16.78 11.48
CA PRO A 225 2.52 17.64 12.63
C PRO A 225 1.76 18.97 12.58
N ARG A 226 1.34 19.42 11.38
CA ARG A 226 0.64 20.71 11.21
C ARG A 226 -0.87 20.61 11.36
N CYS A 227 -1.53 19.70 10.65
CA CYS A 227 -3.00 19.59 10.65
C CYS A 227 -3.54 18.36 11.37
N GLY A 228 -2.66 17.46 11.84
CA GLY A 228 -3.07 16.24 12.56
C GLY A 228 -3.69 15.14 11.70
N ILE A 229 -3.88 15.34 10.38
CA ILE A 229 -4.44 14.32 9.49
C ILE A 229 -3.52 13.08 9.43
N LYS A 230 -4.14 11.91 9.31
CA LYS A 230 -3.47 10.63 9.16
C LYS A 230 -3.15 10.39 7.68
N ASN A 231 -1.90 10.10 7.37
CA ASN A 231 -1.40 9.80 6.02
C ASN A 231 -0.84 8.37 5.98
N ASP A 232 -0.87 7.77 4.79
CA ASP A 232 -0.36 6.41 4.61
C ASP A 232 1.19 6.36 4.77
N PRO A 233 1.77 5.21 5.15
CA PRO A 233 3.20 5.08 5.43
C PRO A 233 4.16 5.51 4.31
N GLY A 234 3.69 5.58 3.05
CA GLY A 234 4.50 5.99 1.90
C GLY A 234 4.33 7.47 1.54
N SER A 235 3.39 8.21 2.15
CA SER A 235 3.09 9.60 1.78
C SER A 235 4.29 10.51 2.03
N LYS A 236 4.76 11.20 0.97
CA LYS A 236 5.80 12.25 1.07
C LYS A 236 5.23 13.58 1.55
N PHE A 237 3.97 13.86 1.17
CA PHE A 237 3.27 15.09 1.50
C PHE A 237 1.97 14.79 2.23
N CYS A 238 1.53 15.73 3.04
CA CYS A 238 0.24 15.68 3.70
C CYS A 238 -0.89 15.81 2.69
N SER A 239 -1.84 14.87 2.72
CA SER A 239 -3.04 14.87 1.87
C SER A 239 -3.96 16.09 2.05
N SER A 240 -3.90 16.76 3.20
CA SER A 240 -4.78 17.90 3.51
C SER A 240 -4.08 19.26 3.39
N CYS A 241 -2.86 19.40 3.91
CA CYS A 241 -2.16 20.69 4.01
C CYS A 241 -0.86 20.77 3.21
N SER A 242 -0.56 19.74 2.41
CA SER A 242 0.61 19.65 1.52
C SER A 242 1.99 19.80 2.18
N LEU A 243 2.07 19.76 3.51
CA LEU A 243 3.34 19.78 4.22
C LEU A 243 4.15 18.52 3.92
N GLY A 244 5.46 18.66 3.68
CA GLY A 244 6.39 17.53 3.61
C GLY A 244 6.41 16.73 4.92
N LEU A 245 6.24 15.40 4.84
CA LEU A 245 6.10 14.52 6.00
C LEU A 245 7.42 13.89 6.46
N ASP A 246 8.46 13.98 5.64
CA ASP A 246 9.81 13.54 5.93
C ASP A 246 10.81 14.69 5.76
N LEU A 247 11.89 14.63 6.55
CA LEU A 247 12.99 15.63 6.53
C LEU A 247 13.52 15.88 5.13
N LYS A 248 13.69 14.81 4.34
CA LYS A 248 14.19 14.92 2.97
C LYS A 248 13.22 15.70 2.09
N THR A 249 11.94 15.33 2.07
CA THR A 249 10.93 16.08 1.32
C THR A 249 10.83 17.54 1.78
N LEU A 250 10.94 17.82 3.09
CA LEU A 250 10.95 19.21 3.58
C LEU A 250 12.13 20.01 3.01
N ILE A 251 13.34 19.45 3.07
CA ILE A 251 14.57 20.07 2.52
C ILE A 251 14.44 20.27 1.01
N ASP A 252 13.97 19.25 0.29
CA ASP A 252 13.82 19.29 -1.17
C ASP A 252 12.76 20.34 -1.57
N THR A 253 11.64 20.42 -0.84
CA THR A 253 10.61 21.45 -1.05
C THR A 253 11.14 22.85 -0.77
N GLU A 254 11.99 23.02 0.25
CA GLU A 254 12.62 24.31 0.56
C GLU A 254 13.63 24.73 -0.53
N LYS A 255 14.40 23.77 -1.06
CA LYS A 255 15.29 23.99 -2.20
C LYS A 255 14.51 24.36 -3.45
N ASP A 256 13.44 23.63 -3.74
CA ASP A 256 12.55 23.91 -4.88
C ASP A 256 11.88 25.27 -4.73
N ALA A 257 11.44 25.65 -3.53
CA ALA A 257 10.89 26.98 -3.25
C ALA A 257 11.93 28.09 -3.44
N LYS A 258 13.21 27.86 -3.10
CA LYS A 258 14.31 28.78 -3.38
C LYS A 258 14.61 28.90 -4.88
N ASN A 259 14.47 27.81 -5.64
CA ASN A 259 14.67 27.79 -7.10
C ASN A 259 13.48 28.38 -7.88
N ILE A 260 12.25 28.18 -7.39
CA ILE A 260 11.00 28.76 -7.92
C ILE A 260 10.80 30.18 -7.40
N GLY A 261 11.69 30.67 -6.52
CA GLY A 261 11.75 32.04 -6.07
C GLY A 261 11.90 32.99 -7.25
N PHE A 262 10.78 33.30 -7.89
CA PHE A 262 10.56 34.44 -8.74
C PHE A 262 10.93 35.62 -7.86
N ASN A 263 12.15 36.10 -8.02
CA ASN A 263 12.63 37.23 -7.27
C ASN A 263 11.76 38.39 -7.75
N MET A 264 10.77 38.81 -6.95
CA MET A 264 9.83 39.88 -7.30
C MET A 264 10.60 41.13 -7.74
N ILE A 265 11.80 41.33 -7.16
CA ILE A 265 12.77 42.36 -7.53
C ILE A 265 13.22 42.23 -8.99
N ASP A 266 13.46 41.04 -9.52
CA ASP A 266 13.92 40.84 -10.89
C ASP A 266 12.80 41.03 -11.93
N VAL A 267 11.55 40.78 -11.56
CA VAL A 267 10.38 41.14 -12.39
C VAL A 267 10.11 42.64 -12.38
N LEU A 268 10.25 43.28 -11.21
CA LEU A 268 10.12 44.73 -11.05
C LEU A 268 11.30 45.50 -11.67
N LYS A 269 12.39 44.83 -12.05
CA LYS A 269 13.48 45.42 -12.84
C LYS A 269 13.18 45.48 -14.34
N ASP A 270 12.20 44.72 -14.85
CA ASP A 270 11.78 44.83 -16.25
C ASP A 270 10.92 46.10 -16.42
N PRO A 271 11.42 47.15 -17.10
CA PRO A 271 10.70 48.40 -17.26
C PRO A 271 9.36 48.21 -17.99
N SER A 272 9.30 47.23 -18.90
CA SER A 272 8.13 46.91 -19.70
C SER A 272 6.99 46.37 -18.82
N PHE A 273 7.33 45.51 -17.86
CA PHE A 273 6.39 44.95 -16.91
C PHE A 273 5.87 46.03 -15.94
N VAL A 274 6.77 46.85 -15.40
CA VAL A 274 6.39 47.93 -14.46
C VAL A 274 5.44 48.93 -15.10
N ILE A 275 5.70 49.35 -16.34
CA ILE A 275 4.82 50.27 -17.07
C ILE A 275 3.45 49.65 -17.31
N ARG A 276 3.41 48.39 -17.76
CA ARG A 276 2.15 47.69 -18.07
C ARG A 276 1.31 47.41 -16.83
N PHE A 277 1.96 47.04 -15.73
CA PHE A 277 1.32 46.81 -14.44
C PHE A 277 0.84 48.12 -13.81
N GLY A 278 1.63 49.19 -13.91
CA GLY A 278 1.23 50.53 -13.46
C GLY A 278 -0.01 51.06 -14.17
N ASN A 279 -0.10 50.86 -15.50
CA ASN A 279 -1.28 51.25 -16.27
C ASN A 279 -2.53 50.45 -15.88
N LEU A 280 -2.37 49.14 -15.63
CA LEU A 280 -3.45 48.27 -15.16
C LEU A 280 -4.00 48.72 -13.80
N LEU A 281 -3.11 49.07 -12.85
CA LEU A 281 -3.51 49.57 -11.55
C LEU A 281 -4.20 50.95 -11.65
N ALA A 282 -3.76 51.81 -12.57
CA ALA A 282 -4.40 53.10 -12.81
C ALA A 282 -5.81 52.95 -13.40
N GLU A 283 -6.03 51.99 -14.29
CA GLU A 283 -7.34 51.66 -14.84
C GLU A 283 -8.30 51.10 -13.77
N GLU A 284 -7.83 50.18 -12.91
CA GLU A 284 -8.63 49.67 -11.80
C GLU A 284 -8.96 50.76 -10.76
N TYR A 285 -8.00 51.62 -10.44
CA TYR A 285 -8.23 52.73 -9.52
C TYR A 285 -9.24 53.75 -10.08
N SER A 286 -9.19 54.02 -11.39
CA SER A 286 -10.15 54.91 -12.05
C SER A 286 -11.57 54.32 -12.01
N LYS A 287 -11.72 53.02 -12.29
CA LYS A 287 -13.01 52.30 -12.16
C LYS A 287 -13.54 52.33 -10.73
N TYR A 288 -12.67 52.15 -9.73
CA TYR A 288 -13.04 52.22 -8.33
C TYR A 288 -13.55 53.62 -7.91
N GLN A 289 -13.00 54.69 -8.50
CA GLN A 289 -13.48 56.05 -8.25
C GLN A 289 -14.81 56.36 -8.95
N GLU A 290 -15.05 55.77 -10.12
CA GLU A 290 -16.33 55.87 -10.83
C GLU A 290 -17.47 55.12 -10.10
N GLU A 291 -17.18 53.99 -9.45
CA GLU A 291 -18.17 53.24 -8.65
C GLU A 291 -18.53 53.90 -7.31
N LYS A 292 -17.78 54.94 -6.89
CA LYS A 292 -17.93 55.60 -5.59
C LYS A 292 -18.58 56.98 -5.66
N ASN A 293 -18.82 57.51 -6.87
CA ASN A 293 -19.62 58.72 -7.15
C ASN A 293 -21.01 58.34 -7.64
#